data_AF-A0A2A3VKW4-F1
#
_entry.id   AF-A0A2A3VKW4-F1
#
_cell.length_a   1.000
_cell.length_b   1.000
_cell.length_c   1.000
_cell.angle_alpha   90.00
_cell.angle_beta   90.00
_cell.angle_gamma   90.00
#
_symmetry.space_group_name_H-M   'P 1'
#
loop_
_entity.id
_entity.type
_entity.pdbx_description
1 polymer ?
#
loop_
_entity_poly.entity_id
_entity_poly.type
_entity_poly.pdbx_seq_one_letter_code
_entity_poly.pdbx_strand_id
1 'polypeptide(L)'
;MTDPALLGPLASPARFPTSPAAPFDVAAARTDAQIEDTARSILDTGDRWLIADDYDARAVHFAEEMAGLAPTDQARLVQEVLRQDPGALGSWMKLDIVDRMQAEGRISQDGYEAIASGFVEAFNAGTLDQAQAEQFLQIGSLIDRAPGIADQPFTRMQDFLAAAGSTDGAERFREDFAEALLTRALSDNAAWAVHAPGLAMQIAAGSNDPDMPANVFNDVLEANGGGDATRDTLLAAIGESTIGFRNSQGVVDAVNPLATLIDSVAAQPDTTQWNDIAVGIARYAESGSDDVLFDFYNDDKPFADTASALSGLLASDHGDAMLTALASWESRSVAQGNEHAQQFGANAIQLGNLMRITALNPDNPDAQQAMDSIQAWTQVRKDYLNGVEGSYPEGLDVSTARQQLGILGGAAFDAVQQMKIDQDNRAAATEALVGFIVDIGLAAVPGGGKISSLVAGDLKSAFGNNPAVDRLIDQALSGGDTLSASAVDQLKSDIAGALDDQQADLAQLRTDASHFVTDAVISGLSGGTQADGGQSHRDIVEGHIQNVQDDIRDNRS
;
A
#
# COMPACT_ATOMS: atom_id res chain seq x y z
N MET A 1 60.71 15.28 -12.53
CA MET A 1 61.58 16.06 -11.63
C MET A 1 60.65 16.82 -10.70
N THR A 2 60.26 16.24 -9.55
CA THR A 2 60.95 16.26 -8.25
C THR A 2 60.79 17.60 -7.50
N ASP A 3 59.91 17.55 -6.49
CA ASP A 3 59.87 18.17 -5.14
C ASP A 3 61.25 18.59 -4.54
N PRO A 4 61.43 19.32 -3.39
CA PRO A 4 60.46 19.61 -2.30
C PRO A 4 60.64 20.91 -1.41
N ALA A 5 59.64 21.13 -0.54
CA ALA A 5 59.67 21.42 0.92
C ALA A 5 60.19 22.73 1.60
N LEU A 6 59.24 23.33 2.36
CA LEU A 6 59.22 23.56 3.85
C LEU A 6 59.69 24.88 4.52
N LEU A 7 58.96 25.16 5.64
CA LEU A 7 59.18 26.07 6.80
C LEU A 7 58.64 27.52 6.63
N GLY A 8 57.79 28.11 7.48
CA GLY A 8 57.34 27.90 8.87
C GLY A 8 56.40 29.07 9.31
N PRO A 9 55.87 29.10 10.54
CA PRO A 9 54.53 29.62 10.87
C PRO A 9 54.50 31.05 11.47
N LEU A 10 53.39 31.78 11.28
CA LEU A 10 53.13 33.05 11.95
C LEU A 10 51.76 33.06 12.68
N ALA A 11 51.89 33.17 14.02
CA ALA A 11 51.07 33.92 14.98
C ALA A 11 49.58 33.56 15.20
N SER A 12 49.34 32.89 16.32
CA SER A 12 48.08 32.96 17.08
C SER A 12 47.95 34.28 17.85
N PRO A 13 46.71 34.75 18.10
CA PRO A 13 46.43 35.43 19.35
C PRO A 13 45.19 34.89 20.08
N ALA A 14 45.29 34.93 21.41
CA ALA A 14 44.25 34.89 22.45
C ALA A 14 43.46 33.58 22.67
N ARG A 15 43.98 32.76 23.60
CA ARG A 15 43.20 31.78 24.37
C ARG A 15 42.20 32.52 25.27
N PHE A 16 40.91 32.31 25.06
CA PHE A 16 39.93 32.40 26.13
C PHE A 16 40.13 31.19 27.06
N PRO A 17 39.97 31.31 28.38
CA PRO A 17 39.96 30.15 29.25
C PRO A 17 38.75 29.31 28.88
N THR A 18 38.98 28.15 28.24
CA THR A 18 38.02 27.06 28.23
C THR A 18 37.85 26.64 29.68
N SER A 19 36.76 27.05 30.33
CA SER A 19 36.21 26.22 31.40
C SER A 19 36.05 24.82 30.82
N PRO A 20 36.47 23.76 31.53
CA PRO A 20 36.08 22.42 31.13
C PRO A 20 34.56 22.44 31.06
N ALA A 21 33.99 22.10 29.90
CA ALA A 21 32.61 21.67 29.87
C ALA A 21 32.48 20.60 30.96
N ALA A 22 31.58 20.85 31.92
CA ALA A 22 31.21 19.81 32.85
C ALA A 22 30.81 18.58 32.03
N PRO A 23 31.22 17.37 32.42
CA PRO A 23 30.64 16.17 31.82
C PRO A 23 29.11 16.32 31.91
N PHE A 24 28.39 15.96 30.86
CA PHE A 24 26.95 15.80 30.95
C PHE A 24 26.70 14.83 32.11
N ASP A 25 26.28 15.35 33.26
CA ASP A 25 25.88 14.52 34.39
C ASP A 25 24.62 13.79 33.93
N VAL A 26 24.77 12.51 33.59
CA VAL A 26 23.64 11.59 33.55
C VAL A 26 23.02 11.68 34.93
N ALA A 27 21.76 12.13 35.04
CA ALA A 27 21.06 12.21 36.31
C ALA A 27 21.23 10.86 37.04
N ALA A 28 21.81 10.88 38.24
CA ALA A 28 22.04 9.66 38.99
C ALA A 28 20.69 8.94 39.21
N ALA A 29 20.65 7.63 38.90
CA ALA A 29 19.44 6.83 39.05
C ALA A 29 18.85 7.00 40.46
N ARG A 30 17.55 7.27 40.53
CA ARG A 30 16.82 7.49 41.79
C ARG A 30 16.63 6.17 42.53
N THR A 31 16.67 6.21 43.85
CA THR A 31 16.31 5.06 44.69
C THR A 31 14.80 4.84 44.68
N ASP A 32 14.32 3.63 45.01
CA ASP A 32 12.88 3.34 45.09
C ASP A 32 12.16 4.29 46.06
N ALA A 33 12.78 4.57 47.21
CA ALA A 33 12.24 5.51 48.19
C ALA A 33 12.09 6.93 47.62
N GLN A 34 13.04 7.37 46.76
CA GLN A 34 12.92 8.68 46.10
C GLN A 34 11.78 8.70 45.09
N ILE A 35 11.59 7.62 44.32
CA ILE A 35 10.46 7.50 43.37
C ILE A 35 9.12 7.48 44.14
N GLU A 36 9.03 6.75 45.24
CA GLU A 36 7.84 6.69 46.10
C GLU A 36 7.49 8.07 46.69
N ASP A 37 8.49 8.79 47.21
CA ASP A 37 8.29 10.13 47.76
C ASP A 37 7.91 11.16 46.69
N THR A 38 8.51 11.07 45.49
CA THR A 38 8.13 11.92 44.34
C THR A 38 6.68 11.64 43.91
N ALA A 39 6.29 10.37 43.76
CA ALA A 39 4.91 9.99 43.42
C ALA A 39 3.91 10.51 44.45
N ARG A 40 4.21 10.40 45.75
CA ARG A 40 3.36 10.93 46.81
C ARG A 40 3.24 12.45 46.73
N SER A 41 4.35 13.15 46.48
CA SER A 41 4.35 14.61 46.29
C SER A 41 3.50 15.04 45.10
N ILE A 42 3.48 14.27 44.01
CA ILE A 42 2.59 14.51 42.87
C ILE A 42 1.14 14.34 43.30
N LEU A 43 0.79 13.24 43.96
CA LEU A 43 -0.60 12.98 44.37
C LEU A 43 -1.13 14.01 45.38
N ASP A 44 -0.29 14.48 46.30
CA ASP A 44 -0.61 15.55 47.24
C ASP A 44 -0.77 16.93 46.55
N THR A 45 -0.26 17.09 45.32
CA THR A 45 -0.41 18.33 44.55
C THR A 45 -1.85 18.45 44.03
N GLY A 46 -2.42 19.64 44.21
CA GLY A 46 -3.79 19.94 43.78
C GLY A 46 -4.89 19.41 44.70
N ASP A 47 -4.57 18.49 45.63
CA ASP A 47 -5.54 17.98 46.60
C ASP A 47 -5.91 19.08 47.61
N ARG A 48 -7.19 19.42 47.66
CA ARG A 48 -7.75 20.38 48.60
C ARG A 48 -8.91 19.72 49.32
N TRP A 49 -8.69 19.37 50.58
CA TRP A 49 -9.60 18.66 51.50
C TRP A 49 -11.07 19.17 51.59
N LEU A 50 -11.46 20.28 50.95
CA LEU A 50 -12.83 20.82 50.93
C LEU A 50 -13.24 21.49 49.59
N ILE A 51 -12.44 21.38 48.52
CA ILE A 51 -12.67 22.00 47.20
C ILE A 51 -12.48 20.92 46.10
N ALA A 52 -12.99 21.15 44.89
CA ALA A 52 -12.67 20.31 43.74
C ALA A 52 -11.14 20.22 43.54
N ASP A 53 -10.69 19.02 43.20
CA ASP A 53 -9.29 18.68 42.96
C ASP A 53 -8.72 19.46 41.76
N ASP A 54 -7.47 19.91 41.85
CA ASP A 54 -6.77 20.64 40.78
C ASP A 54 -5.91 19.67 39.95
N TYR A 55 -6.60 18.94 39.07
CA TYR A 55 -5.98 17.96 38.17
C TYR A 55 -4.92 18.56 37.25
N ASP A 56 -5.09 19.82 36.84
CA ASP A 56 -4.12 20.51 35.99
C ASP A 56 -2.81 20.76 36.74
N ALA A 57 -2.88 21.25 37.99
CA ALA A 57 -1.69 21.46 38.81
C ALA A 57 -0.93 20.15 39.05
N ARG A 58 -1.65 19.04 39.23
CA ARG A 58 -1.05 17.71 39.37
C ARG A 58 -0.35 17.25 38.11
N ALA A 59 -0.99 17.40 36.94
CA ALA A 59 -0.40 17.03 35.65
C ALA A 59 0.86 17.85 35.33
N VAL A 60 0.88 19.15 35.67
CA VAL A 60 2.05 20.02 35.51
C VAL A 60 3.20 19.55 36.41
N HIS A 61 2.94 19.33 37.71
CA HIS A 61 3.98 18.85 38.63
C HIS A 61 4.54 17.48 38.23
N PHE A 62 3.68 16.58 37.74
CA PHE A 62 4.13 15.31 37.16
C PHE A 62 5.07 15.51 35.98
N ALA A 63 4.74 16.39 35.03
CA ALA A 63 5.59 16.67 33.87
C ALA A 63 6.95 17.27 34.25
N GLU A 64 6.98 18.16 35.25
CA GLU A 64 8.21 18.76 35.77
C GLU A 64 9.13 17.69 36.39
N GLU A 65 8.57 16.77 37.18
CA GLU A 65 9.34 15.66 37.76
C GLU A 65 9.83 14.68 36.68
N MET A 66 9.00 14.34 35.69
CA MET A 66 9.38 13.46 34.58
C MET A 66 10.54 14.02 33.76
N ALA A 67 10.54 15.32 33.45
CA ALA A 67 11.61 15.99 32.72
C ALA A 67 12.97 15.93 33.45
N GLY A 68 12.96 15.82 34.78
CA GLY A 68 14.15 15.71 35.62
C GLY A 68 14.70 14.29 35.77
N LEU A 69 14.06 13.28 35.15
CA LEU A 69 14.39 11.87 35.31
C LEU A 69 14.96 11.26 34.03
N ALA A 70 15.79 10.22 34.20
CA ALA A 70 16.18 9.35 33.09
C ALA A 70 14.99 8.44 32.69
N PRO A 71 14.92 7.94 31.44
CA PRO A 71 13.78 7.13 30.95
C PRO A 71 13.41 5.95 31.85
N THR A 72 14.40 5.24 32.41
CA THR A 72 14.15 4.13 33.34
C THR A 72 13.47 4.57 34.64
N ASP A 73 13.78 5.77 35.13
CA ASP A 73 13.17 6.33 36.33
C ASP A 73 11.82 6.98 36.04
N GLN A 74 11.62 7.50 34.82
CA GLN A 74 10.32 7.96 34.32
C GLN A 74 9.31 6.80 34.35
N ALA A 75 9.68 5.63 33.83
CA ALA A 75 8.84 4.43 33.86
C ALA A 75 8.51 3.98 35.30
N ARG A 76 9.51 3.98 36.18
CA ARG A 76 9.32 3.66 37.61
C ARG A 76 8.41 4.67 38.31
N LEU A 77 8.47 5.94 37.94
CA LEU A 77 7.58 6.97 38.47
C LEU A 77 6.14 6.77 38.00
N VAL A 78 5.92 6.49 36.71
CA VAL A 78 4.59 6.13 36.17
C VAL A 78 4.02 4.93 36.93
N GLN A 79 4.82 3.87 37.11
CA GLN A 79 4.43 2.69 37.89
C GLN A 79 3.91 3.06 39.28
N GLU A 80 4.72 3.85 39.98
CA GLU A 80 4.49 4.14 41.38
C GLU A 80 3.30 5.08 41.58
N VAL A 81 3.10 6.03 40.65
CA VAL A 81 1.89 6.85 40.61
C VAL A 81 0.64 5.98 40.43
N LEU A 82 0.64 5.04 39.48
CA LEU A 82 -0.52 4.16 39.23
C LEU A 82 -0.76 3.15 40.35
N ARG A 83 0.29 2.74 41.05
CA ARG A 83 0.18 1.90 42.24
C ARG A 83 -0.51 2.64 43.38
N GLN A 84 -0.20 3.92 43.57
CA GLN A 84 -0.77 4.75 44.62
C GLN A 84 -2.15 5.33 44.24
N ASP A 85 -2.38 5.64 42.97
CA ASP A 85 -3.63 6.10 42.39
C ASP A 85 -3.98 5.31 41.11
N PRO A 86 -4.68 4.16 41.25
CA PRO A 86 -5.12 3.37 40.10
C PRO A 86 -6.08 4.11 39.16
N GLY A 87 -6.66 5.23 39.60
CA GLY A 87 -7.59 6.05 38.82
C GLY A 87 -6.92 7.18 38.02
N ALA A 88 -5.60 7.32 38.09
CA ALA A 88 -4.90 8.47 37.51
C ALA A 88 -5.14 8.62 35.99
N LEU A 89 -5.03 7.54 35.21
CA LEU A 89 -5.32 7.53 33.76
C LEU A 89 -6.78 7.86 33.42
N GLY A 90 -7.68 7.69 34.39
CA GLY A 90 -9.11 8.02 34.26
C GLY A 90 -9.47 9.40 34.82
N SER A 91 -8.51 10.15 35.35
CA SER A 91 -8.74 11.43 36.03
C SER A 91 -7.78 12.52 35.53
N TRP A 92 -6.61 12.67 36.16
CA TRP A 92 -5.68 13.78 35.94
C TRP A 92 -4.52 13.45 34.98
N MET A 93 -4.16 12.17 34.82
CA MET A 93 -3.18 11.71 33.82
C MET A 93 -3.83 11.36 32.48
N LYS A 94 -4.92 12.00 32.11
CA LYS A 94 -5.50 11.76 30.79
C LYS A 94 -4.71 12.51 29.72
N LEU A 95 -4.60 11.92 28.54
CA LEU A 95 -3.93 12.56 27.40
C LEU A 95 -4.56 13.92 27.04
N ASP A 96 -5.88 14.11 27.15
CA ASP A 96 -6.52 15.42 26.90
C ASP A 96 -6.10 16.51 27.91
N ILE A 97 -5.75 16.13 29.13
CA ILE A 97 -5.23 17.07 30.13
C ILE A 97 -3.77 17.37 29.85
N VAL A 98 -2.94 16.34 29.65
CA VAL A 98 -1.50 16.50 29.38
C VAL A 98 -1.27 17.36 28.13
N ASP A 99 -1.99 17.04 27.05
CA ASP A 99 -1.95 17.77 25.80
C ASP A 99 -2.44 19.23 25.94
N ARG A 100 -3.59 19.45 26.60
CA ARG A 100 -4.09 20.81 26.88
C ARG A 100 -3.06 21.63 27.66
N MET A 101 -2.43 21.04 28.68
CA MET A 101 -1.43 21.75 29.49
C MET A 101 -0.16 22.09 28.70
N GLN A 102 0.25 21.25 27.74
CA GLN A 102 1.35 21.56 26.82
C GLN A 102 0.95 22.69 25.86
N ALA A 103 -0.24 22.64 25.28
CA ALA A 103 -0.76 23.67 24.39
C ALA A 103 -0.94 25.04 25.08
N GLU A 104 -1.28 25.04 26.37
CA GLU A 104 -1.34 26.25 27.22
C GLU A 104 0.06 26.77 27.66
N GLY A 105 1.14 26.04 27.33
CA GLY A 105 2.50 26.37 27.74
C GLY A 105 2.79 26.16 29.23
N ARG A 106 1.94 25.39 29.92
CA ARG A 106 2.08 25.04 31.34
C ARG A 106 2.96 23.81 31.53
N ILE A 107 2.91 22.87 30.60
CA ILE A 107 3.90 21.79 30.46
C ILE A 107 4.90 22.20 29.37
N SER A 108 6.19 22.06 29.65
CA SER A 108 7.26 22.28 28.67
C SER A 108 7.30 21.15 27.64
N GLN A 109 7.89 21.41 26.48
CA GLN A 109 8.11 20.37 25.46
C GLN A 109 8.91 19.19 26.04
N ASP A 110 10.01 19.46 26.73
CA ASP A 110 10.82 18.42 27.41
C ASP A 110 10.00 17.59 28.40
N GLY A 111 9.06 18.24 29.12
CA GLY A 111 8.14 17.54 30.03
C GLY A 111 7.13 16.64 29.29
N TYR A 112 6.61 17.10 28.15
CA TYR A 112 5.69 16.31 27.32
C TYR A 112 6.41 15.09 26.70
N GLU A 113 7.60 15.28 26.15
CA GLU A 113 8.45 14.21 25.60
C GLU A 113 8.88 13.21 26.69
N ALA A 114 9.21 13.70 27.90
CA ALA A 114 9.52 12.84 29.04
C ALA A 114 8.32 11.99 29.48
N ILE A 115 7.10 12.54 29.44
CA ILE A 115 5.88 11.75 29.71
C ILE A 115 5.71 10.68 28.63
N ALA A 116 5.89 11.04 27.35
CA ALA A 116 5.77 10.09 26.23
C ALA A 116 6.80 8.95 26.32
N SER A 117 8.07 9.28 26.55
CA SER A 117 9.14 8.29 26.74
C SER A 117 8.89 7.41 27.97
N GLY A 118 8.53 7.99 29.11
CA GLY A 118 8.23 7.23 30.32
C GLY A 118 7.02 6.30 30.18
N PHE A 119 6.00 6.71 29.42
CA PHE A 119 4.84 5.88 29.10
C PHE A 119 5.23 4.67 28.25
N VAL A 120 6.00 4.89 27.17
CA VAL A 120 6.54 3.84 26.30
C VAL A 120 7.35 2.82 27.10
N GLU A 121 8.30 3.30 27.91
CA GLU A 121 9.14 2.43 28.73
C GLU A 121 8.33 1.66 29.80
N ALA A 122 7.31 2.28 30.39
CA ALA A 122 6.44 1.61 31.34
C ALA A 122 5.60 0.51 30.68
N PHE A 123 5.14 0.69 29.44
CA PHE A 123 4.48 -0.36 28.68
C PHE A 123 5.44 -1.50 28.35
N ASN A 124 6.61 -1.20 27.78
CA ASN A 124 7.61 -2.20 27.41
C ASN A 124 8.11 -3.00 28.62
N ALA A 125 8.15 -2.38 29.81
CA ALA A 125 8.49 -3.05 31.06
C ALA A 125 7.34 -3.90 31.65
N GLY A 126 6.16 -3.93 31.02
CA GLY A 126 4.97 -4.64 31.49
C GLY A 126 4.32 -4.01 32.72
N THR A 127 4.64 -2.75 33.02
CA THR A 127 4.06 -1.99 34.12
C THR A 127 2.70 -1.40 33.74
N LEU A 128 2.62 -0.89 32.51
CA LEU A 128 1.36 -0.56 31.86
C LEU A 128 0.95 -1.76 31.02
N ASP A 129 -0.28 -2.23 31.20
CA ASP A 129 -0.87 -3.23 30.30
C ASP A 129 -1.55 -2.58 29.07
N GLN A 130 -1.95 -3.42 28.12
CA GLN A 130 -2.67 -3.00 26.91
C GLN A 130 -3.92 -2.17 27.20
N ALA A 131 -4.72 -2.56 28.20
CA ALA A 131 -5.96 -1.86 28.51
C ALA A 131 -5.70 -0.46 29.09
N GLN A 132 -4.66 -0.33 29.91
CA GLN A 132 -4.22 0.95 30.45
C GLN A 132 -3.64 1.85 29.37
N ALA A 133 -2.83 1.31 28.46
CA ALA A 133 -2.28 2.06 27.33
C ALA A 133 -3.39 2.55 26.39
N GLU A 134 -4.37 1.69 26.07
CA GLU A 134 -5.53 2.06 25.27
C GLU A 134 -6.41 3.13 25.94
N GLN A 135 -6.58 3.05 27.26
CA GLN A 135 -7.30 4.05 28.03
C GLN A 135 -6.60 5.41 27.94
N PHE A 136 -5.28 5.44 28.12
CA PHE A 136 -4.49 6.66 28.06
C PHE A 136 -4.50 7.28 26.65
N LEU A 137 -4.26 6.47 25.61
CA LEU A 137 -4.28 6.86 24.20
C LEU A 137 -5.70 7.05 23.64
N GLN A 138 -6.74 6.87 24.46
CA GLN A 138 -8.15 7.08 24.12
C GLN A 138 -8.65 6.21 22.95
N ILE A 139 -8.05 5.03 22.76
CA ILE A 139 -8.34 4.09 21.64
C ILE A 139 -9.81 3.71 21.58
N GLY A 140 -10.48 3.53 22.72
CA GLY A 140 -11.92 3.21 22.75
C GLY A 140 -12.78 4.21 21.97
N SER A 141 -12.40 5.49 21.93
CA SER A 141 -13.11 6.49 21.13
C SER A 141 -12.79 6.45 19.63
N LEU A 142 -11.62 5.93 19.28
CA LEU A 142 -11.08 5.86 17.93
C LEU A 142 -11.48 4.57 17.20
N ILE A 143 -11.74 3.48 17.92
CA ILE A 143 -12.18 2.22 17.30
C ILE A 143 -13.66 2.24 16.89
N ASP A 144 -14.47 3.04 17.58
CA ASP A 144 -15.92 3.16 17.38
C ASP A 144 -16.30 4.20 16.31
N ARG A 145 -15.37 5.10 15.95
CA ARG A 145 -15.64 6.25 15.08
C ARG A 145 -14.52 6.47 14.09
N ALA A 146 -14.87 6.86 12.87
CA ALA A 146 -13.90 7.23 11.86
C ALA A 146 -13.00 8.38 12.37
N PRO A 147 -11.70 8.40 11.98
CA PRO A 147 -10.73 9.39 12.47
C PRO A 147 -11.16 10.85 12.33
N GLY A 148 -11.84 11.23 11.25
CA GLY A 148 -12.32 12.59 11.02
C GLY A 148 -13.50 13.00 11.90
N ILE A 149 -14.21 12.03 12.49
CA ILE A 149 -15.24 12.29 13.52
C ILE A 149 -14.58 12.42 14.90
N ALA A 150 -13.52 11.66 15.14
CA ALA A 150 -12.73 11.68 16.36
C ALA A 150 -11.38 12.40 16.14
N ASP A 151 -11.42 13.53 15.44
CA ASP A 151 -10.26 14.27 14.95
C ASP A 151 -9.30 14.68 16.08
N GLN A 152 -9.84 15.33 17.12
CA GLN A 152 -9.03 15.77 18.26
C GLN A 152 -8.40 14.60 19.03
N PRO A 153 -9.13 13.53 19.42
CA PRO A 153 -8.50 12.32 19.96
C PRO A 153 -7.42 11.72 19.05
N PHE A 154 -7.66 11.67 17.73
CA PHE A 154 -6.74 11.05 16.78
C PHE A 154 -5.44 11.83 16.65
N THR A 155 -5.52 13.15 16.43
CA THR A 155 -4.33 14.02 16.34
C THR A 155 -3.54 14.01 17.65
N ARG A 156 -4.21 14.08 18.81
CA ARG A 156 -3.53 14.01 20.11
C ARG A 156 -2.79 12.68 20.32
N MET A 157 -3.37 11.57 19.88
CA MET A 157 -2.70 10.27 19.92
C MET A 157 -1.44 10.28 19.04
N GLN A 158 -1.54 10.77 17.79
CA GLN A 158 -0.39 10.83 16.87
C GLN A 158 0.72 11.73 17.41
N ASP A 159 0.39 12.93 17.90
CA ASP A 159 1.34 13.89 18.44
C ASP A 159 2.07 13.33 19.67
N PHE A 160 1.34 12.64 20.54
CA PHE A 160 1.92 12.00 21.72
C PHE A 160 2.89 10.88 21.36
N LEU A 161 2.51 10.02 20.42
CA LEU A 161 3.38 8.94 19.95
C LEU A 161 4.63 9.53 19.26
N ALA A 162 4.48 10.59 18.47
CA ALA A 162 5.60 11.28 17.83
C ALA A 162 6.55 11.91 18.86
N ALA A 163 6.04 12.44 19.97
CA ALA A 163 6.84 13.01 21.05
C ALA A 163 7.69 11.96 21.82
N ALA A 164 7.32 10.68 21.77
CA ALA A 164 8.18 9.61 22.28
C ALA A 164 9.46 9.43 21.44
N GLY A 165 9.49 10.00 20.23
CA GLY A 165 10.59 9.91 19.29
C GLY A 165 10.69 8.54 18.59
N SER A 166 11.89 8.21 18.13
CA SER A 166 12.20 7.00 17.38
C SER A 166 13.32 6.20 18.05
N THR A 167 13.19 5.98 19.36
CA THR A 167 14.07 5.07 20.08
C THR A 167 13.63 3.63 19.83
N ASP A 168 14.54 2.66 20.00
CA ASP A 168 14.20 1.23 19.94
C ASP A 168 13.00 0.88 20.85
N GLY A 169 12.88 1.57 22.00
CA GLY A 169 11.74 1.42 22.91
C GLY A 169 10.44 1.94 22.32
N ALA A 170 10.45 3.11 21.67
CA ALA A 170 9.27 3.68 21.02
C ALA A 170 8.82 2.85 19.80
N GLU A 171 9.78 2.34 19.03
CA GLU A 171 9.51 1.46 17.89
C GLU A 171 8.89 0.14 18.36
N ARG A 172 9.50 -0.52 19.35
CA ARG A 172 8.95 -1.73 19.98
C ARG A 172 7.55 -1.50 20.55
N PHE A 173 7.33 -0.37 21.22
CA PHE A 173 6.00 -0.05 21.75
C PHE A 173 4.97 0.03 20.61
N ARG A 174 5.29 0.72 19.52
CA ARG A 174 4.37 0.88 18.37
C ARG A 174 4.06 -0.46 17.73
N GLU A 175 5.07 -1.31 17.56
CA GLU A 175 4.95 -2.66 17.04
C GLU A 175 4.04 -3.52 17.94
N ASP A 176 4.42 -3.74 19.21
CA ASP A 176 3.68 -4.56 20.18
C ASP A 176 2.22 -4.05 20.33
N PHE A 177 2.01 -2.73 20.35
CA PHE A 177 0.70 -2.12 20.48
C PHE A 177 -0.15 -2.24 19.19
N ALA A 178 0.46 -2.06 18.02
CA ALA A 178 -0.22 -2.21 16.73
C ALA A 178 -0.61 -3.67 16.48
N GLU A 179 0.25 -4.64 16.81
CA GLU A 179 -0.07 -6.07 16.74
C GLU A 179 -1.30 -6.42 17.60
N ALA A 180 -1.35 -5.91 18.83
CA ALA A 180 -2.47 -6.13 19.74
C ALA A 180 -3.78 -5.56 19.18
N LEU A 181 -3.73 -4.40 18.52
CA LEU A 181 -4.89 -3.81 17.85
C LEU A 181 -5.31 -4.59 16.60
N LEU A 182 -4.35 -4.99 15.76
CA LEU A 182 -4.62 -5.73 14.53
C LEU A 182 -5.21 -7.12 14.85
N THR A 183 -4.72 -7.78 15.90
CA THR A 183 -5.23 -9.08 16.37
C THR A 183 -6.74 -9.07 16.66
N ARG A 184 -7.34 -7.90 16.96
CA ARG A 184 -8.79 -7.77 17.18
C ARG A 184 -9.62 -8.12 15.94
N ALA A 185 -9.05 -7.98 14.74
CA ALA A 185 -9.67 -8.41 13.49
C ALA A 185 -10.03 -9.90 13.49
N LEU A 186 -9.30 -10.71 14.26
CA LEU A 186 -9.47 -12.16 14.35
C LEU A 186 -10.40 -12.57 15.50
N SER A 187 -10.97 -11.61 16.24
CA SER A 187 -11.83 -11.88 17.39
C SER A 187 -13.31 -11.89 17.02
N ASP A 188 -14.14 -12.60 17.80
CA ASP A 188 -15.61 -12.62 17.65
C ASP A 188 -16.25 -11.22 17.73
N ASN A 189 -15.52 -10.24 18.26
CA ASN A 189 -15.97 -8.86 18.50
C ASN A 189 -15.47 -7.87 17.45
N ALA A 190 -14.83 -8.34 16.37
CA ALA A 190 -14.22 -7.49 15.33
C ALA A 190 -15.18 -6.44 14.75
N ALA A 191 -16.47 -6.78 14.63
CA ALA A 191 -17.51 -5.87 14.13
C ALA A 191 -17.73 -4.61 14.98
N TRP A 192 -17.29 -4.60 16.25
CA TRP A 192 -17.38 -3.44 17.13
C TRP A 192 -16.09 -2.60 17.16
N ALA A 193 -15.02 -3.07 16.51
CA ALA A 193 -13.73 -2.41 16.48
C ALA A 193 -13.25 -2.20 15.03
N VAL A 194 -14.15 -1.75 14.15
CA VAL A 194 -13.93 -1.62 12.70
C VAL A 194 -12.72 -0.74 12.37
N HIS A 195 -12.41 0.26 13.20
CA HIS A 195 -11.26 1.14 12.98
C HIS A 195 -9.95 0.66 13.62
N ALA A 196 -9.95 -0.40 14.43
CA ALA A 196 -8.74 -0.90 15.09
C ALA A 196 -7.65 -1.38 14.11
N PRO A 197 -7.95 -2.13 13.02
CA PRO A 197 -6.94 -2.53 12.05
C PRO A 197 -6.31 -1.33 11.34
N GLY A 198 -7.10 -0.31 10.98
CA GLY A 198 -6.60 0.91 10.37
C GLY A 198 -5.72 1.72 11.33
N LEU A 199 -6.10 1.81 12.61
CA LEU A 199 -5.28 2.44 13.65
C LEU A 199 -3.95 1.71 13.84
N ALA A 200 -3.93 0.37 13.81
CA ALA A 200 -2.69 -0.39 13.88
C ALA A 200 -1.72 0.01 12.75
N MET A 201 -2.21 0.10 11.51
CA MET A 201 -1.40 0.54 10.37
C MET A 201 -0.90 2.00 10.52
N GLN A 202 -1.73 2.92 11.04
CA GLN A 202 -1.28 4.30 11.30
C GLN A 202 -0.18 4.36 12.37
N ILE A 203 -0.33 3.58 13.45
CA ILE A 203 0.63 3.57 14.56
C ILE A 203 1.98 3.01 14.11
N ALA A 204 1.94 1.91 13.34
CA ALA A 204 3.10 1.31 12.71
C ALA A 204 3.79 2.26 11.72
N ALA A 205 3.02 2.89 10.84
CA ALA A 205 3.54 3.84 9.84
C ALA A 205 4.06 5.15 10.45
N GLY A 206 3.60 5.51 11.66
CA GLY A 206 4.12 6.64 12.41
C GLY A 206 5.47 6.35 13.08
N SER A 207 6.03 5.15 12.93
CA SER A 207 7.41 4.85 13.31
C SER A 207 8.41 5.40 12.28
N ASN A 208 9.71 5.36 12.59
CA ASN A 208 10.75 5.68 11.60
C ASN A 208 11.16 4.46 10.75
N ASP A 209 10.46 3.33 10.89
CA ASP A 209 10.69 2.12 10.14
C ASP A 209 9.59 1.93 9.08
N PRO A 210 9.91 2.12 7.78
CA PRO A 210 8.95 1.93 6.69
C PRO A 210 8.49 0.47 6.55
N ASP A 211 9.21 -0.49 7.13
CA ASP A 211 8.91 -1.92 7.09
C ASP A 211 7.91 -2.32 8.19
N MET A 212 7.69 -1.46 9.20
CA MET A 212 6.89 -1.78 10.38
C MET A 212 5.44 -2.21 10.06
N PRO A 213 4.69 -1.57 9.16
CA PRO A 213 3.35 -2.04 8.80
C PRO A 213 3.32 -3.47 8.26
N ALA A 214 4.29 -3.83 7.40
CA ALA A 214 4.40 -5.18 6.86
C ALA A 214 4.80 -6.18 7.95
N ASN A 215 5.75 -5.83 8.82
CA ASN A 215 6.17 -6.68 9.95
C ASN A 215 5.01 -6.96 10.90
N VAL A 216 4.28 -5.93 11.35
CA VAL A 216 3.09 -6.08 12.21
C VAL A 216 2.04 -6.98 11.56
N PHE A 217 1.77 -6.81 10.26
CA PHE A 217 0.83 -7.67 9.55
C PHE A 217 1.30 -9.13 9.54
N ASN A 218 2.57 -9.36 9.21
CA ASN A 218 3.15 -10.69 9.11
C ASN A 218 3.24 -11.38 10.48
N ASP A 219 3.59 -10.67 11.55
CA ASP A 219 3.72 -11.24 12.88
C ASP A 219 2.35 -11.65 13.45
N VAL A 220 1.31 -10.85 13.22
CA VAL A 220 -0.06 -11.25 13.55
C VAL A 220 -0.52 -12.43 12.69
N LEU A 221 -0.17 -12.46 11.40
CA LEU A 221 -0.49 -13.58 10.52
C LEU A 221 0.17 -14.89 11.02
N GLU A 222 1.46 -14.88 11.30
CA GLU A 222 2.24 -16.04 11.76
C GLU A 222 1.80 -16.50 13.15
N ALA A 223 1.60 -15.58 14.09
CA ALA A 223 1.10 -15.89 15.43
C ALA A 223 -0.28 -16.58 15.41
N ASN A 224 -1.05 -16.36 14.34
CA ASN A 224 -2.38 -16.94 14.14
C ASN A 224 -2.41 -18.01 13.03
N GLY A 225 -1.28 -18.70 12.83
CA GLY A 225 -1.19 -19.93 12.05
C GLY A 225 -0.77 -19.78 10.59
N GLY A 226 -0.51 -18.55 10.11
CA GLY A 226 0.10 -18.29 8.79
C GLY A 226 -0.75 -18.67 7.58
N GLY A 227 -2.02 -19.01 7.77
CA GLY A 227 -2.88 -19.53 6.70
C GLY A 227 -3.56 -18.46 5.86
N ASP A 228 -3.91 -18.82 4.62
CA ASP A 228 -4.61 -17.92 3.68
C ASP A 228 -5.91 -17.34 4.28
N ALA A 229 -6.69 -18.14 5.01
CA ALA A 229 -7.92 -17.66 5.66
C ALA A 229 -7.65 -16.56 6.71
N THR A 230 -6.54 -16.66 7.45
CA THR A 230 -6.13 -15.62 8.40
C THR A 230 -5.68 -14.37 7.65
N ARG A 231 -4.87 -14.53 6.59
CA ARG A 231 -4.43 -13.44 5.73
C ARG A 231 -5.61 -12.68 5.12
N ASP A 232 -6.58 -13.41 4.56
CA ASP A 232 -7.78 -12.84 3.95
C ASP A 232 -8.62 -12.08 4.98
N THR A 233 -8.73 -12.60 6.21
CA THR A 233 -9.46 -11.93 7.29
C THR A 233 -8.77 -10.62 7.69
N LEU A 234 -7.43 -10.62 7.81
CA LEU A 234 -6.67 -9.42 8.15
C LEU A 234 -6.75 -8.37 7.03
N LEU A 235 -6.58 -8.78 5.77
CA LEU A 235 -6.69 -7.88 4.60
C LEU A 235 -8.09 -7.27 4.52
N ALA A 236 -9.14 -8.07 4.68
CA ALA A 236 -10.51 -7.58 4.70
C ALA A 236 -10.73 -6.57 5.83
N ALA A 237 -10.23 -6.86 7.03
CA ALA A 237 -10.39 -5.95 8.17
C ALA A 237 -9.66 -4.61 7.96
N ILE A 238 -8.45 -4.62 7.38
CA ILE A 238 -7.71 -3.40 7.02
C ILE A 238 -8.43 -2.63 5.90
N GLY A 239 -8.93 -3.34 4.89
CA GLY A 239 -9.71 -2.76 3.80
C GLY A 239 -10.98 -2.07 4.28
N GLU A 240 -11.79 -2.73 5.10
CA GLU A 240 -12.99 -2.14 5.70
C GLU A 240 -12.66 -0.90 6.56
N SER A 241 -11.56 -0.98 7.32
CA SER A 241 -11.08 0.17 8.09
C SER A 241 -10.77 1.37 7.20
N THR A 242 -10.16 1.12 6.03
CA THR A 242 -9.73 2.15 5.08
C THR A 242 -10.87 3.07 4.63
N ILE A 243 -12.11 2.57 4.54
CA ILE A 243 -13.28 3.38 4.20
C ILE A 243 -13.44 4.56 5.18
N GLY A 244 -13.32 4.30 6.48
CA GLY A 244 -13.42 5.34 7.51
C GLY A 244 -12.28 6.35 7.44
N PHE A 245 -11.05 5.87 7.21
CA PHE A 245 -9.85 6.71 7.08
C PHE A 245 -9.91 7.62 5.85
N ARG A 246 -10.31 7.06 4.70
CA ARG A 246 -10.46 7.81 3.45
C ARG A 246 -11.50 8.93 3.58
N ASN A 247 -12.66 8.63 4.17
CA ASN A 247 -13.70 9.63 4.45
C ASN A 247 -13.25 10.73 5.45
N SER A 248 -12.09 10.56 6.08
CA SER A 248 -11.50 11.49 7.04
C SER A 248 -10.37 12.34 6.45
N GLN A 249 -9.94 12.07 5.21
CA GLN A 249 -8.89 12.83 4.53
C GLN A 249 -9.29 14.30 4.39
N GLY A 250 -8.35 15.21 4.70
CA GLY A 250 -8.59 16.65 4.72
C GLY A 250 -9.21 17.20 6.01
N VAL A 251 -9.62 16.32 6.93
CA VAL A 251 -9.98 16.67 8.32
C VAL A 251 -8.82 16.35 9.26
N VAL A 252 -8.24 15.16 9.11
CA VAL A 252 -7.04 14.69 9.82
C VAL A 252 -5.95 14.28 8.83
N ASP A 253 -4.70 14.31 9.27
CA ASP A 253 -3.56 13.80 8.52
C ASP A 253 -3.46 12.27 8.71
N ALA A 254 -4.42 11.56 8.12
CA ALA A 254 -4.49 10.11 8.19
C ALA A 254 -4.23 9.51 6.81
N VAL A 255 -3.31 8.54 6.74
CA VAL A 255 -2.99 7.84 5.49
C VAL A 255 -3.95 6.70 5.24
N ASN A 256 -4.05 6.23 4.00
CA ASN A 256 -4.83 5.05 3.65
C ASN A 256 -4.17 3.80 4.25
N PRO A 257 -4.81 3.09 5.21
CA PRO A 257 -4.22 1.94 5.88
C PRO A 257 -3.83 0.80 4.93
N LEU A 258 -4.67 0.52 3.93
CA LEU A 258 -4.38 -0.53 2.96
C LEU A 258 -3.21 -0.15 2.06
N ALA A 259 -3.18 1.08 1.53
CA ALA A 259 -2.04 1.55 0.74
C ALA A 259 -0.73 1.51 1.54
N THR A 260 -0.79 1.90 2.81
CA THR A 260 0.34 1.85 3.75
C THR A 260 0.91 0.43 3.90
N LEU A 261 0.04 -0.57 4.07
CA LEU A 261 0.46 -1.98 4.11
C LEU A 261 1.10 -2.40 2.78
N ILE A 262 0.48 -2.06 1.65
CA ILE A 262 0.96 -2.44 0.31
C ILE A 262 2.34 -1.87 0.04
N ASP A 263 2.55 -0.57 0.33
CA ASP A 263 3.84 0.10 0.13
C ASP A 263 4.93 -0.52 1.02
N SER A 264 4.59 -0.85 2.26
CA SER A 264 5.51 -1.51 3.19
C SER A 264 5.88 -2.93 2.73
N VAL A 265 4.91 -3.70 2.21
CA VAL A 265 5.17 -5.03 1.61
C VAL A 265 6.02 -4.89 0.34
N ALA A 266 5.81 -3.87 -0.49
CA ALA A 266 6.59 -3.66 -1.71
C ALA A 266 8.09 -3.39 -1.43
N ALA A 267 8.42 -2.93 -0.23
CA ALA A 267 9.81 -2.70 0.22
C ALA A 267 10.49 -3.95 0.78
N GLN A 268 9.74 -5.03 1.03
CA GLN A 268 10.27 -6.25 1.63
C GLN A 268 11.17 -7.04 0.67
N PRO A 269 12.10 -7.87 1.21
CA PRO A 269 12.95 -8.71 0.36
C PRO A 269 12.16 -9.81 -0.34
N ASP A 270 12.53 -10.12 -1.58
CA ASP A 270 12.00 -11.25 -2.36
C ASP A 270 12.27 -12.59 -1.67
N THR A 271 11.25 -13.08 -0.97
CA THR A 271 11.23 -14.34 -0.25
C THR A 271 9.86 -14.98 -0.42
N THR A 272 9.75 -16.31 -0.22
CA THR A 272 8.46 -17.01 -0.31
C THR A 272 7.39 -16.38 0.60
N GLN A 273 7.75 -16.00 1.82
CA GLN A 273 6.83 -15.38 2.78
C GLN A 273 6.22 -14.07 2.26
N TRP A 274 7.07 -13.14 1.84
CA TRP A 274 6.61 -11.84 1.33
C TRP A 274 5.92 -11.96 -0.02
N ASN A 275 6.36 -12.89 -0.87
CA ASN A 275 5.66 -13.23 -2.12
C ASN A 275 4.24 -13.76 -1.84
N ASP A 276 4.06 -14.62 -0.85
CA ASP A 276 2.73 -15.14 -0.49
C ASP A 276 1.81 -14.02 0.04
N ILE A 277 2.34 -13.05 0.78
CA ILE A 277 1.59 -11.87 1.22
C ILE A 277 1.24 -10.96 0.03
N ALA A 278 2.20 -10.66 -0.85
CA ALA A 278 1.98 -9.87 -2.06
C ALA A 278 0.93 -10.51 -2.99
N VAL A 279 0.97 -11.84 -3.14
CA VAL A 279 -0.06 -12.62 -3.86
C VAL A 279 -1.42 -12.49 -3.16
N GLY A 280 -1.47 -12.58 -1.82
CA GLY A 280 -2.70 -12.36 -1.06
C GLY A 280 -3.32 -10.99 -1.31
N ILE A 281 -2.50 -9.93 -1.29
CA ILE A 281 -2.91 -8.56 -1.62
C ILE A 281 -3.45 -8.48 -3.06
N ALA A 282 -2.75 -9.09 -4.03
CA ALA A 282 -3.19 -9.11 -5.43
C ALA A 282 -4.55 -9.80 -5.61
N ARG A 283 -4.82 -10.89 -4.86
CA ARG A 283 -6.11 -11.59 -4.89
C ARG A 283 -7.20 -10.80 -4.18
N TYR A 284 -6.87 -10.10 -3.08
CA TYR A 284 -7.82 -9.23 -2.38
C TYR A 284 -8.40 -8.13 -3.29
N ALA A 285 -7.63 -7.69 -4.29
CA ALA A 285 -8.06 -6.72 -5.31
C ALA A 285 -9.34 -7.11 -6.10
N GLU A 286 -9.76 -8.37 -6.03
CA GLU A 286 -10.98 -8.89 -6.65
C GLU A 286 -12.14 -9.08 -5.69
N SER A 287 -11.87 -9.25 -4.40
CA SER A 287 -12.90 -9.55 -3.40
C SER A 287 -13.97 -8.45 -3.41
N GLY A 288 -15.25 -8.81 -3.21
CA GLY A 288 -16.44 -7.96 -3.34
C GLY A 288 -16.54 -6.71 -2.46
N SER A 289 -15.41 -6.19 -2.00
CA SER A 289 -15.18 -4.89 -1.37
C SER A 289 -15.02 -3.78 -2.42
N ASP A 290 -15.99 -3.66 -3.36
CA ASP A 290 -16.00 -2.58 -4.35
C ASP A 290 -15.83 -1.21 -3.66
N ASP A 291 -16.43 -1.01 -2.48
CA ASP A 291 -16.35 0.23 -1.70
C ASP A 291 -14.93 0.55 -1.14
N VAL A 292 -14.04 -0.44 -1.07
CA VAL A 292 -12.66 -0.27 -0.57
C VAL A 292 -11.73 0.18 -1.70
N LEU A 293 -11.88 -0.41 -2.88
CA LEU A 293 -10.96 -0.24 -4.00
C LEU A 293 -11.48 0.74 -5.05
N PHE A 294 -12.81 0.88 -5.17
CA PHE A 294 -13.48 1.72 -6.15
C PHE A 294 -14.33 2.78 -5.47
N ASP A 295 -14.32 3.98 -6.03
CA ASP A 295 -15.10 5.11 -5.57
C ASP A 295 -16.51 5.07 -6.16
N PHE A 296 -17.43 4.46 -5.40
CA PHE A 296 -18.84 4.39 -5.79
C PHE A 296 -19.48 5.77 -6.06
N TYR A 297 -18.96 6.84 -5.43
CA TYR A 297 -19.49 8.19 -5.61
C TYR A 297 -18.88 8.94 -6.79
N ASN A 298 -17.76 8.45 -7.33
CA ASN A 298 -17.06 9.02 -8.49
C ASN A 298 -16.88 7.95 -9.58
N ASP A 299 -18.00 7.53 -10.16
CA ASP A 299 -18.08 6.66 -11.36
C ASP A 299 -17.47 5.26 -11.20
N ASP A 300 -17.37 4.75 -9.96
CA ASP A 300 -16.75 3.45 -9.63
C ASP A 300 -15.30 3.37 -10.13
N LYS A 301 -14.56 4.48 -10.10
CA LYS A 301 -13.14 4.52 -10.46
C LYS A 301 -12.26 3.99 -9.33
N PRO A 302 -11.13 3.31 -9.61
CA PRO A 302 -10.21 2.92 -8.55
C PRO A 302 -9.70 4.13 -7.77
N PHE A 303 -9.57 4.01 -6.45
CA PHE A 303 -8.94 5.05 -5.65
C PHE A 303 -7.45 5.20 -6.01
N ALA A 304 -7.02 6.44 -6.28
CA ALA A 304 -5.69 6.72 -6.84
C ALA A 304 -4.53 6.28 -5.93
N ASP A 305 -4.69 6.42 -4.61
CA ASP A 305 -3.68 6.02 -3.62
C ASP A 305 -3.47 4.49 -3.59
N THR A 306 -4.56 3.73 -3.55
CA THR A 306 -4.49 2.26 -3.60
C THR A 306 -4.03 1.76 -4.98
N ALA A 307 -4.44 2.41 -6.07
CA ALA A 307 -3.98 2.09 -7.42
C ALA A 307 -2.46 2.29 -7.58
N SER A 308 -1.94 3.41 -7.07
CA SER A 308 -0.51 3.70 -7.04
C SER A 308 0.26 2.67 -6.22
N ALA A 309 -0.19 2.38 -4.99
CA ALA A 309 0.46 1.38 -4.13
C ALA A 309 0.49 -0.02 -4.77
N LEU A 310 -0.63 -0.48 -5.36
CA LEU A 310 -0.67 -1.76 -6.08
C LEU A 310 0.24 -1.78 -7.31
N SER A 311 0.40 -0.64 -7.98
CA SER A 311 1.33 -0.51 -9.12
C SER A 311 2.77 -0.59 -8.65
N GLY A 312 3.09 0.05 -7.52
CA GLY A 312 4.39 -0.06 -6.86
C GLY A 312 4.72 -1.51 -6.45
N LEU A 313 3.75 -2.22 -5.87
CA LEU A 313 3.91 -3.63 -5.52
C LEU A 313 4.10 -4.53 -6.76
N LEU A 314 3.35 -4.29 -7.84
CA LEU A 314 3.53 -5.01 -9.09
C LEU A 314 4.88 -4.70 -9.78
N ALA A 315 5.45 -3.53 -9.50
CA ALA A 315 6.75 -3.10 -10.00
C ALA A 315 7.93 -3.47 -9.10
N SER A 316 7.68 -4.02 -7.91
CA SER A 316 8.71 -4.51 -7.01
C SER A 316 9.18 -5.90 -7.41
N ASP A 317 10.14 -6.44 -6.64
CA ASP A 317 10.65 -7.80 -6.86
C ASP A 317 9.56 -8.88 -6.70
N HIS A 318 8.42 -8.56 -6.09
CA HIS A 318 7.28 -9.47 -5.91
C HIS A 318 6.37 -9.62 -7.14
N GLY A 319 6.52 -8.74 -8.15
CA GLY A 319 5.64 -8.68 -9.32
C GLY A 319 5.58 -9.99 -10.12
N ASP A 320 6.70 -10.70 -10.31
CA ASP A 320 6.70 -11.99 -11.02
C ASP A 320 5.93 -13.06 -10.24
N ALA A 321 6.04 -13.10 -8.90
CA ALA A 321 5.31 -14.04 -8.07
C ALA A 321 3.79 -13.78 -8.14
N MET A 322 3.38 -12.52 -8.07
CA MET A 322 1.97 -12.11 -8.23
C MET A 322 1.43 -12.56 -9.59
N LEU A 323 2.06 -12.14 -10.69
CA LEU A 323 1.60 -12.47 -12.04
C LEU A 323 1.60 -13.99 -12.28
N THR A 324 2.61 -14.70 -11.80
CA THR A 324 2.70 -16.17 -11.92
C THR A 324 1.59 -16.88 -11.14
N ALA A 325 1.29 -16.44 -9.92
CA ALA A 325 0.25 -17.05 -9.09
C ALA A 325 -1.16 -16.76 -9.63
N LEU A 326 -1.41 -15.55 -10.12
CA LEU A 326 -2.69 -15.16 -10.72
C LEU A 326 -2.86 -15.68 -12.15
N ALA A 327 -1.78 -16.07 -12.83
CA ALA A 327 -1.82 -16.76 -14.12
C ALA A 327 -1.71 -18.30 -13.99
N SER A 328 -1.97 -18.87 -12.81
CA SER A 328 -1.91 -20.32 -12.63
C SER A 328 -3.11 -21.02 -13.29
N TRP A 329 -2.83 -22.07 -14.06
CA TRP A 329 -3.87 -22.90 -14.68
C TRP A 329 -4.30 -24.02 -13.75
N GLU A 330 -5.42 -23.81 -13.06
CA GLU A 330 -5.98 -24.77 -12.12
C GLU A 330 -7.37 -25.23 -12.58
N SER A 331 -7.45 -26.46 -13.10
CA SER A 331 -8.69 -27.04 -13.60
C SER A 331 -9.59 -27.64 -12.51
N ARG A 332 -9.36 -27.27 -11.25
CA ARG A 332 -10.20 -27.71 -10.13
C ARG A 332 -11.49 -26.88 -10.16
N SER A 333 -12.63 -27.51 -9.95
CA SER A 333 -13.92 -26.81 -9.85
C SER A 333 -13.91 -25.85 -8.66
N VAL A 334 -14.40 -24.63 -8.86
CA VAL A 334 -14.64 -23.70 -7.75
C VAL A 334 -15.84 -24.24 -6.96
N ALA A 335 -15.66 -24.52 -5.67
CA ALA A 335 -16.71 -25.11 -4.84
C ALA A 335 -17.76 -24.06 -4.47
N GLN A 336 -18.64 -23.71 -5.41
CA GLN A 336 -19.96 -23.08 -5.19
C GLN A 336 -20.67 -22.84 -6.55
N GLY A 337 -21.76 -23.58 -6.81
CA GLY A 337 -22.79 -23.18 -7.78
C GLY A 337 -22.72 -23.76 -9.19
N ASN A 338 -21.58 -23.66 -9.90
CA ASN A 338 -21.44 -24.08 -11.30
C ASN A 338 -20.36 -25.15 -11.47
N GLU A 339 -20.74 -26.38 -11.88
CA GLU A 339 -19.78 -27.48 -12.13
C GLU A 339 -18.80 -27.18 -13.27
N HIS A 340 -19.08 -26.16 -14.08
CA HIS A 340 -18.22 -25.72 -15.17
C HIS A 340 -17.18 -24.67 -14.77
N ALA A 341 -17.40 -23.91 -13.70
CA ALA A 341 -16.49 -22.86 -13.24
C ALA A 341 -15.20 -23.46 -12.65
N GLN A 342 -14.05 -23.08 -13.21
CA GLN A 342 -12.74 -23.57 -12.80
C GLN A 342 -11.93 -22.49 -12.09
N GLN A 343 -10.98 -22.92 -11.25
CA GLN A 343 -10.12 -22.03 -10.49
C GLN A 343 -9.28 -21.12 -11.39
N PHE A 344 -8.90 -21.56 -12.59
CA PHE A 344 -8.20 -20.68 -13.53
C PHE A 344 -9.07 -19.50 -14.00
N GLY A 345 -10.40 -19.63 -14.07
CA GLY A 345 -11.29 -18.52 -14.38
C GLY A 345 -11.32 -17.50 -13.23
N ALA A 346 -11.42 -17.97 -11.99
CA ALA A 346 -11.31 -17.11 -10.81
C ALA A 346 -9.95 -16.38 -10.74
N ASN A 347 -8.85 -17.09 -11.02
CA ASN A 347 -7.52 -16.50 -11.11
C ASN A 347 -7.45 -15.43 -12.22
N ALA A 348 -8.07 -15.68 -13.38
CA ALA A 348 -8.13 -14.72 -14.48
C ALA A 348 -8.95 -13.47 -14.14
N ILE A 349 -10.05 -13.61 -13.39
CA ILE A 349 -10.83 -12.47 -12.88
C ILE A 349 -9.97 -11.63 -11.93
N GLN A 350 -9.23 -12.29 -11.02
CA GLN A 350 -8.31 -11.61 -10.10
C GLN A 350 -7.22 -10.84 -10.86
N LEU A 351 -6.59 -11.48 -11.85
CA LEU A 351 -5.60 -10.82 -12.70
C LEU A 351 -6.21 -9.65 -13.47
N GLY A 352 -7.41 -9.82 -14.02
CA GLY A 352 -8.11 -8.79 -14.76
C GLY A 352 -8.43 -7.57 -13.90
N ASN A 353 -8.87 -7.78 -12.65
CA ASN A 353 -9.11 -6.70 -11.70
C ASN A 353 -7.83 -5.99 -11.26
N LEU A 354 -6.74 -6.73 -11.01
CA LEU A 354 -5.43 -6.13 -10.73
C LEU A 354 -5.01 -5.23 -11.90
N MET A 355 -5.10 -5.71 -13.14
CA MET A 355 -4.79 -4.93 -14.34
C MET A 355 -5.69 -3.70 -14.44
N ARG A 356 -7.00 -3.84 -14.22
CA ARG A 356 -7.98 -2.73 -14.27
C ARG A 356 -7.68 -1.63 -13.26
N ILE A 357 -7.20 -1.98 -12.07
CA ILE A 357 -6.86 -1.01 -11.01
C ILE A 357 -5.52 -0.34 -11.30
N THR A 358 -4.56 -1.09 -11.86
CA THR A 358 -3.17 -0.66 -12.05
C THR A 358 -2.88 -0.21 -13.48
N ALA A 359 -2.45 -1.14 -14.34
CA ALA A 359 -1.89 -0.89 -15.66
C ALA A 359 -2.90 -0.38 -16.70
N LEU A 360 -4.19 -0.69 -16.53
CA LEU A 360 -5.26 -0.28 -17.44
C LEU A 360 -6.09 0.89 -16.86
N ASN A 361 -5.65 1.48 -15.74
CA ASN A 361 -6.31 2.62 -15.12
C ASN A 361 -5.68 3.93 -15.65
N PRO A 362 -6.38 4.72 -16.47
CA PRO A 362 -5.84 5.96 -17.03
C PRO A 362 -5.64 7.06 -15.96
N ASP A 363 -6.34 6.96 -14.83
CA ASP A 363 -6.24 7.92 -13.72
C ASP A 363 -5.12 7.55 -12.73
N ASN A 364 -4.48 6.39 -12.92
CA ASN A 364 -3.35 5.95 -12.10
C ASN A 364 -2.04 6.57 -12.63
N PRO A 365 -1.33 7.39 -11.83
CA PRO A 365 -0.07 8.01 -12.27
C PRO A 365 1.03 6.98 -12.56
N ASP A 366 0.94 5.78 -11.98
CA ASP A 366 1.94 4.72 -12.09
C ASP A 366 1.52 3.59 -13.05
N ALA A 367 0.48 3.82 -13.86
CA ALA A 367 -0.05 2.81 -14.80
C ALA A 367 1.02 2.28 -15.77
N GLN A 368 1.91 3.16 -16.25
CA GLN A 368 3.00 2.76 -17.14
C GLN A 368 3.98 1.80 -16.44
N GLN A 369 4.30 2.04 -15.18
CA GLN A 369 5.22 1.19 -14.42
C GLN A 369 4.62 -0.20 -14.23
N ALA A 370 3.33 -0.28 -13.88
CA ALA A 370 2.60 -1.54 -13.80
C ALA A 370 2.56 -2.29 -15.14
N MET A 371 2.35 -1.55 -16.25
CA MET A 371 2.36 -2.10 -17.61
C MET A 371 3.73 -2.67 -17.99
N ASP A 372 4.82 -1.98 -17.65
CA ASP A 372 6.18 -2.43 -17.92
C ASP A 372 6.48 -3.77 -17.23
N SER A 373 6.01 -3.95 -15.98
CA SER A 373 6.13 -5.23 -15.26
C SER A 373 5.38 -6.37 -15.96
N ILE A 374 4.13 -6.13 -16.36
CA ILE A 374 3.32 -7.13 -17.09
C ILE A 374 4.00 -7.51 -18.40
N GLN A 375 4.57 -6.54 -19.11
CA GLN A 375 5.25 -6.77 -20.38
C GLN A 375 6.57 -7.54 -20.20
N ALA A 376 7.37 -7.19 -19.20
CA ALA A 376 8.59 -7.92 -18.87
C ALA A 376 8.28 -9.39 -18.57
N TRP A 377 7.27 -9.64 -17.73
CA TRP A 377 6.79 -10.99 -17.41
C TRP A 377 6.31 -11.74 -18.66
N THR A 378 5.52 -11.08 -19.51
CA THR A 378 4.99 -11.62 -20.76
C THR A 378 6.11 -12.00 -21.72
N GLN A 379 7.12 -11.13 -21.88
CA GLN A 379 8.21 -11.31 -22.83
C GLN A 379 9.07 -12.52 -22.48
N VAL A 380 9.33 -12.77 -21.18
CA VAL A 380 10.05 -13.98 -20.73
C VAL A 380 9.35 -15.25 -21.23
N ARG A 381 8.01 -15.32 -21.15
CA ARG A 381 7.25 -16.47 -21.63
C ARG A 381 7.28 -16.58 -23.16
N LYS A 382 7.20 -15.46 -23.88
CA LYS A 382 7.31 -15.43 -25.34
C LYS A 382 8.69 -15.89 -25.83
N ASP A 383 9.76 -15.39 -25.22
CA ASP A 383 11.14 -15.73 -25.53
C ASP A 383 11.39 -17.23 -25.30
N TYR A 384 10.88 -17.77 -24.18
CA TYR A 384 10.93 -19.20 -23.90
C TYR A 384 10.27 -20.02 -25.01
N LEU A 385 9.05 -19.67 -25.40
CA LEU A 385 8.30 -20.38 -26.45
C LEU A 385 8.93 -20.24 -27.83
N ASN A 386 9.63 -19.15 -28.10
CA ASN A 386 10.37 -18.92 -29.34
C ASN A 386 11.76 -19.57 -29.34
N GLY A 387 12.16 -20.24 -28.25
CA GLY A 387 13.46 -20.91 -28.14
C GLY A 387 14.63 -19.93 -28.10
N VAL A 388 14.41 -18.70 -27.63
CA VAL A 388 15.49 -17.73 -27.38
C VAL A 388 16.36 -18.28 -26.24
N GLU A 389 17.68 -18.21 -26.40
CA GLU A 389 18.60 -18.66 -25.34
C GLU A 389 18.57 -17.67 -24.17
N GLY A 390 18.33 -18.15 -22.94
CA GLY A 390 18.19 -17.29 -21.77
C GLY A 390 18.07 -18.07 -20.45
N SER A 391 18.11 -17.32 -19.35
CA SER A 391 17.78 -17.84 -18.02
C SER A 391 16.29 -17.64 -17.77
N TYR A 392 15.59 -18.74 -17.52
CA TYR A 392 14.14 -18.75 -17.34
C TYR A 392 13.76 -19.19 -15.92
N PRO A 393 12.59 -18.76 -15.41
CA PRO A 393 12.09 -19.20 -14.11
C PRO A 393 12.06 -20.74 -13.97
N GLU A 394 12.38 -21.22 -12.78
CA GLU A 394 12.30 -22.65 -12.47
C GLU A 394 10.86 -23.15 -12.64
N GLY A 395 10.69 -24.32 -13.26
CA GLY A 395 9.37 -24.89 -13.52
C GLY A 395 8.64 -24.32 -14.73
N LEU A 396 9.19 -23.31 -15.43
CA LEU A 396 8.61 -22.84 -16.68
C LEU A 396 8.84 -23.87 -17.80
N ASP A 397 7.76 -24.51 -18.22
CA ASP A 397 7.72 -25.37 -19.41
C ASP A 397 6.82 -24.81 -20.52
N VAL A 398 6.85 -25.45 -21.69
CA VAL A 398 6.09 -25.00 -22.87
C VAL A 398 4.58 -24.94 -22.59
N SER A 399 4.04 -25.90 -21.83
CA SER A 399 2.62 -25.94 -21.49
C SER A 399 2.26 -24.79 -20.56
N THR A 400 3.05 -24.60 -19.52
CA THR A 400 2.89 -23.57 -18.49
C THR A 400 2.96 -22.18 -19.11
N ALA A 401 3.96 -21.91 -19.94
CA ALA A 401 4.08 -20.62 -20.63
C ALA A 401 2.88 -20.33 -21.54
N ARG A 402 2.36 -21.33 -22.27
CA ARG A 402 1.17 -21.17 -23.11
C ARG A 402 -0.09 -20.88 -22.30
N GLN A 403 -0.29 -21.62 -21.20
CA GLN A 403 -1.43 -21.46 -20.31
C GLN A 403 -1.42 -20.10 -19.61
N GLN A 404 -0.25 -19.68 -19.12
CA GLN A 404 -0.04 -18.38 -18.48
C GLN A 404 -0.34 -17.22 -19.43
N LEU A 405 0.16 -17.27 -20.67
CA LEU A 405 -0.20 -16.28 -21.70
C LEU A 405 -1.69 -16.34 -22.06
N GLY A 406 -2.29 -17.54 -22.02
CA GLY A 406 -3.73 -17.73 -22.20
C GLY A 406 -4.57 -17.03 -21.14
N ILE A 407 -4.21 -17.21 -19.87
CA ILE A 407 -4.86 -16.56 -18.73
C ILE A 407 -4.65 -15.04 -18.79
N LEU A 408 -3.44 -14.57 -19.08
CA LEU A 408 -3.18 -13.13 -19.24
C LEU A 408 -4.05 -12.52 -20.34
N GLY A 409 -4.14 -13.16 -21.51
CA GLY A 409 -4.98 -12.67 -22.61
C GLY A 409 -6.47 -12.64 -22.25
N GLY A 410 -6.98 -13.69 -21.60
CA GLY A 410 -8.37 -13.74 -21.13
C GLY A 410 -8.67 -12.72 -20.02
N ALA A 411 -7.77 -12.57 -19.06
CA ALA A 411 -7.85 -11.59 -17.97
C ALA A 411 -7.83 -10.15 -18.50
N ALA A 412 -6.92 -9.85 -19.43
CA ALA A 412 -6.83 -8.53 -20.06
C ALA A 412 -8.06 -8.21 -20.90
N PHE A 413 -8.61 -9.21 -21.61
CA PHE A 413 -9.88 -9.07 -22.32
C PHE A 413 -11.00 -8.69 -21.35
N ASP A 414 -11.17 -9.43 -20.25
CA ASP A 414 -12.19 -9.15 -19.23
C ASP A 414 -11.96 -7.80 -18.56
N ALA A 415 -10.73 -7.44 -18.19
CA ALA A 415 -10.40 -6.17 -17.57
C ALA A 415 -10.91 -4.98 -18.41
N VAL A 416 -10.65 -4.99 -19.72
CA VAL A 416 -11.13 -3.96 -20.66
C VAL A 416 -12.66 -3.99 -20.79
N GLN A 417 -13.27 -5.18 -20.79
CA GLN A 417 -14.74 -5.31 -20.81
C GLN A 417 -15.39 -4.73 -19.54
N GLN A 418 -14.74 -4.90 -18.40
CA GLN A 418 -15.21 -4.49 -17.07
C GLN A 418 -14.78 -3.08 -16.67
N MET A 419 -13.98 -2.38 -17.49
CA MET A 419 -13.69 -0.97 -17.27
C MET A 419 -15.00 -0.20 -17.21
N LYS A 420 -15.31 0.33 -16.02
CA LYS A 420 -16.37 1.32 -15.86
C LYS A 420 -15.80 2.63 -16.36
N ILE A 421 -16.39 3.09 -17.45
CA ILE A 421 -16.03 4.33 -18.08
C ILE A 421 -17.29 5.18 -17.97
N ASP A 422 -17.18 6.38 -17.42
CA ASP A 422 -18.31 7.30 -17.23
C ASP A 422 -19.14 7.38 -18.52
N GLN A 423 -20.25 6.64 -18.53
CA GLN A 423 -21.12 6.54 -19.71
C GLN A 423 -21.90 7.84 -19.92
N ASP A 424 -22.01 8.65 -18.88
CA ASP A 424 -22.66 9.95 -18.93
C ASP A 424 -21.74 11.00 -19.60
N ASN A 425 -20.43 10.74 -19.65
CA ASN A 425 -19.43 11.52 -20.40
C ASN A 425 -18.69 10.70 -21.48
N ARG A 426 -19.41 10.35 -22.55
CA ARG A 426 -18.92 9.58 -23.72
C ARG A 426 -17.58 10.05 -24.30
N ALA A 427 -17.33 11.36 -24.36
CA ALA A 427 -16.08 11.90 -24.92
C ALA A 427 -14.86 11.53 -24.06
N ALA A 428 -14.97 11.71 -22.73
CA ALA A 428 -13.94 11.26 -21.79
C ALA A 428 -13.76 9.75 -21.85
N ALA A 429 -14.86 9.02 -22.07
CA ALA A 429 -14.83 7.57 -22.17
C ALA A 429 -14.07 7.06 -23.41
N THR A 430 -14.31 7.70 -24.55
CA THR A 430 -13.58 7.44 -25.79
C THR A 430 -12.11 7.82 -25.65
N GLU A 431 -11.79 8.96 -25.04
CA GLU A 431 -10.41 9.42 -24.85
C GLU A 431 -9.59 8.46 -23.97
N ALA A 432 -10.16 8.00 -22.85
CA ALA A 432 -9.53 7.02 -21.97
C ALA A 432 -9.23 5.70 -22.69
N LEU A 433 -10.21 5.17 -23.43
CA LEU A 433 -10.07 3.90 -24.15
C LEU A 433 -9.10 4.00 -25.33
N VAL A 434 -9.07 5.14 -26.02
CA VAL A 434 -8.10 5.40 -27.08
C VAL A 434 -6.68 5.52 -26.53
N GLY A 435 -6.51 6.29 -25.46
CA GLY A 435 -5.22 6.43 -24.77
C GLY A 435 -4.65 5.07 -24.41
N PHE A 436 -5.48 4.24 -23.79
CA PHE A 436 -5.19 2.87 -23.43
C PHE A 436 -4.72 1.98 -24.61
N ILE A 437 -5.48 1.93 -25.70
CA ILE A 437 -5.13 1.12 -26.89
C ILE A 437 -3.80 1.58 -27.50
N VAL A 438 -3.60 2.90 -27.60
CA VAL A 438 -2.38 3.47 -28.17
C VAL A 438 -1.16 3.14 -27.29
N ASP A 439 -1.28 3.26 -25.97
CA ASP A 439 -0.19 2.96 -25.04
C ASP A 439 0.21 1.48 -25.09
N ILE A 440 -0.76 0.56 -25.08
CA ILE A 440 -0.48 -0.88 -25.25
C ILE A 440 0.17 -1.17 -26.60
N GLY A 441 -0.33 -0.58 -27.68
CA GLY A 441 0.23 -0.81 -29.01
C GLY A 441 1.67 -0.34 -29.17
N LEU A 442 2.01 0.78 -28.56
CA LEU A 442 3.37 1.30 -28.56
C LEU A 442 4.31 0.47 -27.68
N ALA A 443 3.80 -0.05 -26.57
CA ALA A 443 4.59 -0.81 -25.62
C ALA A 443 4.75 -2.30 -26.00
N ALA A 444 3.85 -2.86 -26.82
CA ALA A 444 3.95 -4.20 -27.38
C ALA A 444 5.08 -4.42 -28.42
N VAL A 445 5.94 -3.42 -28.68
CA VAL A 445 7.09 -3.51 -29.60
C VAL A 445 8.32 -4.05 -28.86
N PRO A 446 8.75 -5.31 -29.08
CA PRO A 446 9.92 -5.85 -28.40
C PRO A 446 11.19 -5.14 -28.90
N GLY A 447 12.01 -4.66 -27.97
CA GLY A 447 13.42 -4.32 -28.23
C GLY A 447 13.70 -3.04 -29.06
N GLY A 448 12.83 -2.03 -29.01
CA GLY A 448 13.08 -0.78 -29.74
C GLY A 448 13.08 -0.94 -31.26
N GLY A 449 12.38 -1.97 -31.77
CA GLY A 449 12.15 -2.19 -33.18
C GLY A 449 11.25 -1.11 -33.80
N LYS A 450 11.24 -1.05 -35.14
CA LYS A 450 10.51 -0.02 -35.91
C LYS A 450 9.01 -0.13 -35.68
N ILE A 451 8.41 0.94 -35.15
CA ILE A 451 6.96 1.08 -34.89
C ILE A 451 6.12 0.94 -36.19
N SER A 452 6.70 1.24 -37.36
CA SER A 452 5.94 1.71 -38.52
C SER A 452 5.08 0.71 -39.30
N SER A 453 5.25 -0.62 -39.18
CA SER A 453 4.46 -1.57 -40.00
C SER A 453 3.67 -2.64 -39.24
N LEU A 454 4.20 -3.18 -38.14
CA LEU A 454 3.49 -4.19 -37.33
C LEU A 454 2.46 -3.53 -36.42
N VAL A 455 2.88 -2.54 -35.64
CA VAL A 455 2.00 -1.77 -34.73
C VAL A 455 0.92 -1.02 -35.48
N ALA A 456 1.24 -0.48 -36.67
CA ALA A 456 0.27 0.26 -37.47
C ALA A 456 -0.91 -0.62 -37.91
N GLY A 457 -0.67 -1.86 -38.29
CA GLY A 457 -1.73 -2.79 -38.68
C GLY A 457 -2.57 -3.20 -37.48
N ASP A 458 -1.92 -3.53 -36.37
CA ASP A 458 -2.59 -4.00 -35.15
C ASP A 458 -3.41 -2.87 -34.50
N LEU A 459 -2.87 -1.65 -34.41
CA LEU A 459 -3.60 -0.47 -33.93
C LEU A 459 -4.82 -0.16 -34.81
N LYS A 460 -4.69 -0.22 -36.15
CA LYS A 460 -5.83 -0.01 -37.04
C LYS A 460 -6.93 -1.04 -36.82
N SER A 461 -6.53 -2.30 -36.65
CA SER A 461 -7.46 -3.37 -36.34
C SER A 461 -8.18 -3.12 -35.01
N ALA A 462 -7.48 -2.61 -33.99
CA ALA A 462 -8.05 -2.23 -32.68
C ALA A 462 -9.16 -1.18 -32.76
N PHE A 463 -9.13 -0.35 -33.81
CA PHE A 463 -10.14 0.67 -34.07
C PHE A 463 -11.11 0.25 -35.20
N GLY A 464 -11.25 -1.06 -35.44
CA GLY A 464 -12.18 -1.61 -36.42
C GLY A 464 -11.83 -1.28 -37.88
N ASN A 465 -10.57 -0.92 -38.16
CA ASN A 465 -10.09 -0.37 -39.43
C ASN A 465 -10.89 0.86 -39.87
N ASN A 466 -11.14 1.76 -38.92
CA ASN A 466 -11.85 3.01 -39.19
C ASN A 466 -11.02 3.91 -40.14
N PRO A 467 -11.51 4.25 -41.34
CA PRO A 467 -10.72 5.01 -42.32
C PRO A 467 -10.28 6.42 -41.89
N ALA A 468 -10.94 7.01 -40.89
CA ALA A 468 -10.51 8.28 -40.29
C ALA A 468 -9.32 8.05 -39.35
N VAL A 469 -9.44 7.08 -38.45
CA VAL A 469 -8.40 6.69 -37.50
C VAL A 469 -7.17 6.12 -38.21
N ASP A 470 -7.36 5.27 -39.21
CA ASP A 470 -6.27 4.71 -40.02
C ASP A 470 -5.38 5.78 -40.64
N ARG A 471 -5.99 6.88 -41.11
CA ARG A 471 -5.25 8.01 -41.68
C ARG A 471 -4.47 8.77 -40.63
N LEU A 472 -5.01 8.91 -39.42
CA LEU A 472 -4.31 9.55 -38.30
C LEU A 472 -3.10 8.71 -37.85
N ILE A 473 -3.27 7.39 -37.74
CA ILE A 473 -2.19 6.45 -37.46
C ILE A 473 -1.12 6.51 -38.55
N ASP A 474 -1.50 6.43 -39.83
CA ASP A 474 -0.56 6.54 -40.95
C ASP A 474 0.19 7.87 -40.95
N GLN A 475 -0.50 8.97 -40.62
CA GLN A 475 0.09 10.29 -40.59
C GLN A 475 1.08 10.44 -39.43
N ALA A 476 0.74 9.96 -38.23
CA ALA A 476 1.65 9.98 -37.09
C ALA A 476 2.91 9.15 -37.36
N LEU A 477 2.74 7.97 -37.96
CA LEU A 477 3.85 7.05 -38.27
C LEU A 477 4.65 7.45 -39.52
N SER A 478 4.14 8.38 -40.33
CA SER A 478 4.88 8.92 -41.49
C SER A 478 6.13 9.73 -41.12
N GLY A 479 6.22 10.19 -39.87
CA GLY A 479 7.32 11.02 -39.36
C GLY A 479 8.61 10.26 -38.99
N GLY A 480 8.58 8.93 -38.93
CA GLY A 480 9.75 8.10 -38.58
C GLY A 480 9.39 6.89 -37.70
N ASP A 481 10.39 6.07 -37.37
CA ASP A 481 10.20 4.81 -36.63
C ASP A 481 9.98 5.00 -35.10
N THR A 482 9.99 6.24 -34.60
CA THR A 482 9.81 6.59 -33.17
C THR A 482 8.91 7.82 -33.03
N LEU A 483 7.93 7.76 -32.14
CA LEU A 483 7.07 8.89 -31.77
C LEU A 483 7.63 9.57 -30.51
N SER A 484 7.72 10.90 -30.50
CA SER A 484 7.95 11.65 -29.26
C SER A 484 6.72 11.58 -28.35
N ALA A 485 6.87 11.73 -27.02
CA ALA A 485 5.74 11.79 -26.08
C ALA A 485 4.63 12.75 -26.53
N SER A 486 4.98 13.98 -26.94
CA SER A 486 4.00 14.95 -27.47
C SER A 486 3.27 14.49 -28.74
N ALA A 487 3.89 13.63 -29.55
CA ALA A 487 3.27 13.10 -30.77
C ALA A 487 2.34 11.92 -30.44
N VAL A 488 2.66 11.15 -29.41
CA VAL A 488 1.78 10.13 -28.85
C VAL A 488 0.54 10.78 -28.25
N ASP A 489 0.71 11.82 -27.44
CA ASP A 489 -0.41 12.56 -26.83
C ASP A 489 -1.31 13.18 -27.91
N GLN A 490 -0.71 13.77 -28.95
CA GLN A 490 -1.48 14.30 -30.08
C GLN A 490 -2.23 13.20 -30.85
N LEU A 491 -1.60 12.05 -31.09
CA LEU A 491 -2.25 10.91 -31.75
C LEU A 491 -3.45 10.41 -30.94
N LYS A 492 -3.31 10.29 -29.61
CA LYS A 492 -4.42 9.91 -28.72
C LYS A 492 -5.59 10.89 -28.84
N SER A 493 -5.30 12.19 -28.73
CA SER A 493 -6.30 13.24 -28.81
C SER A 493 -7.02 13.26 -30.18
N ASP A 494 -6.27 13.11 -31.28
CA ASP A 494 -6.81 13.12 -32.63
C ASP A 494 -7.73 11.90 -32.89
N ILE A 495 -7.31 10.71 -32.44
CA ILE A 495 -8.13 9.49 -32.58
C ILE A 495 -9.39 9.60 -31.72
N ALA A 496 -9.28 10.10 -30.49
CA ALA A 496 -10.44 10.30 -29.61
C ALA A 496 -11.48 11.24 -30.23
N GLY A 497 -11.03 12.40 -30.75
CA GLY A 497 -11.91 13.34 -31.45
C GLY A 497 -12.55 12.73 -32.70
N ALA A 498 -11.81 11.96 -33.49
CA ALA A 498 -12.34 11.31 -34.69
C ALA A 498 -13.42 10.25 -34.40
N LEU A 499 -13.33 9.56 -33.26
CA LEU A 499 -14.31 8.57 -32.83
C LEU A 499 -15.55 9.20 -32.19
N ASP A 500 -15.40 10.31 -31.47
CA ASP A 500 -16.52 11.07 -30.88
C ASP A 500 -17.41 11.69 -31.99
N ASP A 501 -16.80 12.32 -33.00
CA ASP A 501 -17.48 12.91 -34.15
C ASP A 501 -18.33 11.89 -34.95
N GLN A 502 -17.97 10.61 -34.91
CA GLN A 502 -18.65 9.54 -35.64
C GLN A 502 -19.70 8.79 -34.83
N GLN A 503 -19.92 9.14 -33.56
CA GLN A 503 -20.78 8.38 -32.64
C GLN A 503 -20.40 6.88 -32.60
N ALA A 504 -19.11 6.55 -32.55
CA ALA A 504 -18.63 5.17 -32.50
C ALA A 504 -19.26 4.38 -31.34
N ASP A 505 -19.81 3.19 -31.61
CA ASP A 505 -20.40 2.33 -30.58
C ASP A 505 -19.34 1.97 -29.53
N LEU A 506 -19.47 2.49 -28.31
CA LEU A 506 -18.52 2.28 -27.23
C LEU A 506 -18.39 0.79 -26.85
N ALA A 507 -19.47 0.02 -26.98
CA ALA A 507 -19.43 -1.41 -26.71
C ALA A 507 -18.63 -2.16 -27.78
N GLN A 508 -18.77 -1.76 -29.05
CA GLN A 508 -17.97 -2.30 -30.14
C GLN A 508 -16.50 -1.88 -30.00
N LEU A 509 -16.23 -0.60 -29.71
CA LEU A 509 -14.87 -0.10 -29.48
C LEU A 509 -14.19 -0.85 -28.31
N ARG A 510 -14.93 -1.12 -27.24
CA ARG A 510 -14.44 -1.91 -26.11
C ARG A 510 -14.14 -3.35 -26.51
N THR A 511 -15.00 -3.95 -27.33
CA THR A 511 -14.78 -5.30 -27.89
C THR A 511 -13.53 -5.34 -28.77
N ASP A 512 -13.37 -4.38 -29.67
CA ASP A 512 -12.22 -4.28 -30.56
C ASP A 512 -10.92 -4.01 -29.76
N ALA A 513 -11.00 -3.18 -28.72
CA ALA A 513 -9.91 -2.94 -27.77
C ALA A 513 -9.51 -4.22 -27.02
N SER A 514 -10.48 -4.98 -26.50
CA SER A 514 -10.21 -6.24 -25.81
C SER A 514 -9.53 -7.26 -26.75
N HIS A 515 -9.98 -7.35 -28.00
CA HIS A 515 -9.33 -8.19 -29.02
C HIS A 515 -7.90 -7.72 -29.31
N PHE A 516 -7.68 -6.42 -29.42
CA PHE A 516 -6.34 -5.88 -29.63
C PHE A 516 -5.38 -6.21 -28.50
N VAL A 517 -5.80 -6.09 -27.23
CA VAL A 517 -4.95 -6.44 -26.09
C VAL A 517 -4.64 -7.93 -26.09
N THR A 518 -5.61 -8.77 -26.47
CA THR A 518 -5.40 -10.20 -26.68
C THR A 518 -4.37 -10.47 -27.79
N ASP A 519 -4.50 -9.78 -28.94
CA ASP A 519 -3.58 -9.89 -30.06
C ASP A 519 -2.16 -9.45 -29.68
N ALA A 520 -2.02 -8.40 -28.86
CA ALA A 520 -0.73 -7.96 -28.31
C ALA A 520 -0.06 -9.04 -27.44
N VAL A 521 -0.85 -9.77 -26.64
CA VAL A 521 -0.34 -10.91 -25.83
C VAL A 521 0.18 -12.04 -26.70
N ILE A 522 -0.42 -12.33 -27.86
CA ILE A 522 0.04 -13.40 -28.76
C ILE A 522 1.02 -12.93 -29.86
N SER A 523 1.15 -11.62 -30.05
CA SER A 523 2.06 -11.04 -31.03
C SER A 523 3.51 -11.38 -30.73
N GLY A 524 4.29 -11.64 -31.79
CA GLY A 524 5.68 -12.07 -31.70
C GLY A 524 5.89 -13.56 -31.41
N LEU A 525 4.83 -14.35 -31.14
CA LEU A 525 4.95 -15.81 -31.09
C LEU A 525 5.16 -16.38 -32.49
N SER A 526 6.12 -17.29 -32.62
CA SER A 526 6.41 -17.93 -33.90
C SER A 526 5.19 -18.67 -34.45
N GLY A 527 4.91 -18.47 -35.75
CA GLY A 527 3.85 -19.15 -36.51
C GLY A 527 4.12 -20.65 -36.76
N GLY A 528 5.00 -21.28 -35.97
CA GLY A 528 5.30 -22.70 -36.00
C GLY A 528 6.36 -23.13 -37.02
N THR A 529 7.38 -23.83 -36.54
CA THR A 529 8.02 -24.93 -37.28
C THR A 529 7.97 -26.21 -36.45
N GLN A 530 6.98 -27.07 -36.77
CA GLN A 530 7.01 -28.54 -36.65
C GLN A 530 7.40 -29.24 -35.32
N ALA A 531 7.14 -28.68 -34.14
CA ALA A 531 7.34 -29.42 -32.89
C ALA A 531 6.06 -30.11 -32.31
N ASP A 532 4.86 -29.52 -32.44
CA ASP A 532 3.65 -29.99 -31.74
C ASP A 532 2.49 -30.34 -32.68
N GLY A 533 2.65 -31.38 -33.52
CA GLY A 533 1.54 -31.89 -34.34
C GLY A 533 1.04 -30.95 -35.45
N GLY A 534 1.72 -29.82 -35.67
CA GLY A 534 1.47 -28.88 -36.78
C GLY A 534 0.74 -27.59 -36.41
N GLN A 535 0.35 -27.38 -35.15
CA GLN A 535 -0.22 -26.11 -34.68
C GLN A 535 0.89 -25.17 -34.18
N SER A 536 0.73 -23.86 -34.44
CA SER A 536 1.68 -22.86 -33.96
C SER A 536 1.48 -22.57 -32.47
N HIS A 537 2.50 -22.04 -31.78
CA HIS A 537 2.34 -21.61 -30.39
C HIS A 537 1.22 -20.57 -30.25
N ARG A 538 1.10 -19.69 -31.27
CA ARG A 538 0.05 -18.69 -31.37
C ARG A 538 -1.35 -19.32 -31.32
N ASP A 539 -1.62 -20.31 -32.18
CA ASP A 539 -2.95 -20.94 -32.28
C ASP A 539 -3.35 -21.64 -30.96
N ILE A 540 -2.37 -22.21 -30.25
CA ILE A 540 -2.60 -22.90 -28.97
C ILE A 540 -2.92 -21.88 -27.87
N VAL A 541 -2.17 -20.78 -27.79
CA VAL A 541 -2.44 -19.72 -26.80
C VAL A 541 -3.80 -19.07 -27.07
N GLU A 542 -4.16 -18.83 -28.34
CA GLU A 542 -5.49 -18.34 -28.73
C GLU A 542 -6.62 -19.27 -28.25
N GLY A 543 -6.43 -20.59 -28.39
CA GLY A 543 -7.35 -21.58 -27.82
C GLY A 543 -7.47 -21.50 -26.29
N HIS A 544 -6.37 -21.26 -25.58
CA HIS A 544 -6.40 -21.05 -24.12
C HIS A 544 -7.14 -19.77 -23.74
N ILE A 545 -6.94 -18.67 -24.47
CA ILE A 545 -7.65 -17.41 -24.24
C ILE A 545 -9.16 -17.63 -24.33
N GLN A 546 -9.63 -18.31 -25.38
CA GLN A 546 -11.05 -18.60 -25.54
C GLN A 546 -11.60 -19.42 -24.36
N ASN A 547 -10.87 -20.47 -23.93
CA ASN A 547 -11.28 -21.28 -22.78
C ASN A 547 -11.37 -20.44 -21.49
N VAL A 548 -10.41 -19.52 -21.28
CA VAL A 548 -10.42 -18.61 -20.13
C VAL A 548 -11.61 -17.66 -20.18
N GLN A 549 -11.89 -17.07 -21.34
CA GLN A 549 -13.05 -16.18 -21.50
C GLN A 549 -14.37 -16.91 -21.24
N ASP A 550 -14.51 -18.16 -21.70
CA ASP A 550 -15.71 -18.96 -21.44
C ASP A 550 -15.84 -19.27 -19.94
N ASP A 551 -14.75 -19.64 -19.27
CA ASP A 551 -14.76 -19.94 -17.84
C ASP A 551 -14.99 -18.69 -16.97
N ILE A 552 -14.46 -17.51 -17.36
CA ILE A 552 -14.77 -16.24 -16.70
C ILE A 552 -16.28 -15.96 -16.75
N ARG A 553 -16.94 -16.21 -17.89
CA ARG A 553 -18.40 -16.04 -18.00
C ARG A 553 -19.14 -17.00 -17.07
N ASP A 554 -18.68 -18.25 -16.98
CA ASP A 554 -19.26 -19.27 -16.09
C ASP A 554 -19.04 -18.96 -14.60
N ASN A 555 -17.94 -18.29 -14.23
CA ASN A 555 -17.67 -17.83 -12.86
C ASN A 555 -18.49 -16.59 -12.47
N ARG A 556 -18.84 -15.73 -13.44
CA ARG A 556 -19.65 -14.51 -13.21
C ARG A 556 -21.17 -14.75 -13.29
N SER A 557 -21.61 -15.91 -13.81
CA SER A 557 -23.03 -16.29 -13.96
C SER A 557 -23.59 -16.96 -12.71
#